data_AF-A0A6A3G1X7-F1
#
_entry.id   AF-A0A6A3G1X7-F1
#
_cell.length_a   1.000
_cell.length_b   1.000
_cell.length_c   1.000
_cell.angle_alpha   90.00
_cell.angle_beta   90.00
_cell.angle_gamma   90.00
#
_symmetry.space_group_name_H-M   'P 1'
#
loop_
_entity.id
_entity.type
_entity.pdbx_description
1 polymer ?
#
loop_
_entity_poly.entity_id
_entity_poly.type
_entity_poly.pdbx_seq_one_letter_code
_entity_poly.pdbx_strand_id
1 'polypeptide(L)'
;NGESAKNKTARVTTNATAEAAEDVEGDTIRQTSDDQELSLADVAEAVPALKKMHTRMKGGKRQVGKRSSGDTFQLSPSLLGIFADRYRAARNAHKGVDYQRLSTTKNFKDFKGHAEELRAKEPELKVLLMKALAEQREIDACKPMKNIEDLEEEVARLDVQHEEDVAKCKQL
;
A
#
# COMPACT_ATOMS: atom_id res chain seq x y z
N ASN A 1 19.79 64.33 31.59
CA ASN A 1 18.75 65.39 31.70
C ASN A 1 18.97 66.36 30.54
N GLY A 2 18.16 66.50 29.52
CA GLY A 2 16.86 65.92 29.16
C GLY A 2 16.59 66.31 27.70
N GLU A 3 15.72 65.55 27.05
CA GLU A 3 15.40 65.57 25.61
C GLU A 3 14.99 66.94 25.04
N SER A 4 15.43 67.20 23.81
CA SER A 4 14.92 68.27 22.94
C SER A 4 13.70 67.80 22.15
N ALA A 5 12.74 68.71 22.03
CA ALA A 5 11.37 68.49 21.62
C ALA A 5 11.10 68.68 20.11
N LYS A 6 10.19 67.82 19.61
CA LYS A 6 8.98 68.09 18.78
C LYS A 6 9.05 69.08 17.59
N ASN A 7 8.67 68.56 16.41
CA ASN A 7 7.70 69.16 15.46
C ASN A 7 7.36 68.14 14.34
N LYS A 8 6.39 68.38 13.44
CA LYS A 8 4.92 68.22 13.50
C LYS A 8 4.41 68.41 12.04
N THR A 9 3.45 67.60 11.57
CA THR A 9 2.56 67.79 10.37
C THR A 9 3.21 67.65 8.99
N ALA A 10 2.60 67.18 7.88
CA ALA A 10 1.22 66.90 7.41
C ALA A 10 1.28 65.81 6.30
N ARG A 11 0.44 64.78 6.20
CA ARG A 11 -0.96 64.63 5.70
C ARG A 11 -1.17 64.91 4.18
N VAL A 12 -1.95 63.99 3.55
CA VAL A 12 -2.83 64.13 2.35
C VAL A 12 -2.20 63.66 1.02
N THR A 13 -2.41 62.40 0.57
CA THR A 13 -3.44 61.85 -0.38
C THR A 13 -3.35 62.45 -1.81
N THR A 14 -3.53 61.78 -2.95
CA THR A 14 -4.37 60.67 -3.46
C THR A 14 -3.71 60.15 -4.78
N ASN A 15 -4.00 58.99 -5.39
CA ASN A 15 -5.17 58.67 -6.23
C ASN A 15 -5.08 57.21 -6.73
N ALA A 16 -6.23 56.56 -6.81
CA ALA A 16 -6.49 55.23 -7.37
C ALA A 16 -6.79 55.28 -8.89
N THR A 17 -6.54 54.17 -9.62
CA THR A 17 -7.24 53.71 -10.86
C THR A 17 -6.77 52.25 -11.10
N ALA A 18 -7.53 51.19 -10.73
CA ALA A 18 -8.64 50.51 -11.45
C ALA A 18 -8.24 50.08 -12.88
N GLU A 19 -7.92 48.81 -13.16
CA GLU A 19 -8.75 47.65 -13.59
C GLU A 19 -7.94 47.05 -14.78
N ALA A 20 -7.82 45.76 -15.11
CA ALA A 20 -8.75 44.65 -15.08
C ALA A 20 -8.00 43.30 -15.20
N ALA A 21 -8.64 42.26 -14.64
CA ALA A 21 -8.70 40.84 -15.02
C ALA A 21 -7.47 40.16 -15.67
N GLU A 22 -6.93 39.13 -15.01
CA GLU A 22 -7.31 37.74 -15.32
C GLU A 22 -7.19 36.89 -14.05
N ASP A 23 -8.31 36.31 -13.64
CA ASP A 23 -8.40 35.33 -12.55
C ASP A 23 -7.69 34.04 -12.97
N VAL A 24 -6.48 33.81 -12.46
CA VAL A 24 -5.83 32.50 -12.49
C VAL A 24 -6.37 31.70 -11.31
N GLU A 25 -7.60 31.19 -11.44
CA GLU A 25 -8.19 30.26 -10.48
C GLU A 25 -8.49 28.93 -11.17
N GLY A 26 -7.78 27.90 -10.72
CA GLY A 26 -7.90 26.55 -11.27
C GLY A 26 -6.59 25.81 -11.10
N ASP A 27 -6.13 25.75 -9.86
CA ASP A 27 -5.04 24.94 -9.38
C ASP A 27 -5.23 23.50 -9.90
N THR A 28 -4.58 23.18 -11.03
CA THR A 28 -4.37 21.80 -11.45
C THR A 28 -3.52 21.16 -10.37
N ILE A 29 -4.19 20.58 -9.38
CA ILE A 29 -3.61 19.69 -8.39
C ILE A 29 -2.81 18.67 -9.20
N ARG A 30 -1.49 18.80 -9.15
CA ARG A 30 -0.56 17.76 -9.54
C ARG A 30 -0.93 16.55 -8.68
N GLN A 31 -1.70 15.63 -9.22
CA GLN A 31 -1.83 14.29 -8.66
C GLN A 31 -0.46 13.61 -8.86
N THR A 32 0.47 13.91 -7.97
CA THR A 32 1.67 13.13 -7.79
C THR A 32 1.24 11.76 -7.29
N SER A 33 1.68 10.70 -7.96
CA SER A 33 1.34 9.30 -7.71
C SER A 33 1.64 8.79 -6.28
N ASP A 34 2.20 9.65 -5.42
CA ASP A 34 2.60 9.38 -4.04
C ASP A 34 1.45 9.49 -3.02
N ASP A 35 0.30 10.07 -3.40
CA ASP A 35 -0.86 10.28 -2.52
C ASP A 35 -2.02 9.30 -2.75
N GLN A 36 -1.79 8.20 -3.49
CA GLN A 36 -2.81 7.17 -3.68
C GLN A 36 -3.03 6.40 -2.36
N GLU A 37 -3.77 6.98 -1.42
CA GLU A 37 -4.17 6.29 -0.22
C GLU A 37 -5.10 5.12 -0.57
N LEU A 38 -4.72 3.92 -0.17
CA LEU A 38 -5.57 2.73 -0.25
C LEU A 38 -6.93 3.00 0.41
N SER A 39 -8.02 2.74 -0.30
CA SER A 39 -9.37 2.87 0.27
C SER A 39 -9.55 1.94 1.48
N LEU A 40 -10.53 2.23 2.35
CA LEU A 40 -10.80 1.36 3.50
C LEU A 40 -11.12 -0.09 3.08
N ALA A 41 -11.83 -0.26 1.96
CA ALA A 41 -12.12 -1.55 1.37
C ALA A 41 -10.84 -2.24 0.88
N ASP A 42 -9.99 -1.52 0.14
CA ASP A 42 -8.73 -2.07 -0.36
C ASP A 42 -7.79 -2.45 0.79
N VAL A 43 -7.73 -1.67 1.88
CA VAL A 43 -6.96 -2.06 3.08
C VAL A 43 -7.52 -3.33 3.72
N ALA A 44 -8.84 -3.49 3.76
CA ALA A 44 -9.48 -4.68 4.30
C ALA A 44 -9.15 -5.95 3.49
N GLU A 45 -9.02 -5.83 2.17
CA GLU A 45 -8.62 -6.92 1.25
C GLU A 45 -7.10 -7.14 1.22
N ALA A 46 -6.31 -6.07 1.26
CA ALA A 46 -4.86 -6.11 1.13
C ALA A 46 -4.18 -6.78 2.34
N VAL A 47 -4.68 -6.58 3.56
CA VAL A 47 -4.11 -7.20 4.78
C VAL A 47 -4.12 -8.73 4.73
N PRO A 48 -5.26 -9.42 4.45
CA PRO A 48 -5.24 -10.87 4.28
C PRO A 48 -4.48 -11.30 3.02
N ALA A 49 -4.51 -10.52 1.93
CA ALA A 49 -3.71 -10.80 0.73
C ALA A 49 -2.20 -10.80 1.04
N LEU A 50 -1.72 -9.86 1.86
CA LEU A 50 -0.33 -9.79 2.31
C LEU A 50 0.08 -11.04 3.11
N LYS A 51 -0.80 -11.51 4.00
CA LYS A 51 -0.56 -12.75 4.76
C LYS A 51 -0.47 -13.96 3.82
N LYS A 52 -1.38 -14.07 2.83
CA LYS A 52 -1.32 -15.11 1.79
C LYS A 52 -0.03 -15.03 0.98
N MET A 53 0.37 -13.84 0.52
CA MET A 53 1.61 -13.60 -0.21
C MET A 53 2.84 -14.08 0.58
N HIS A 54 2.95 -13.73 1.86
CA HIS A 54 4.03 -14.21 2.71
C HIS A 54 4.03 -15.73 2.91
N THR A 55 2.86 -16.37 3.03
CA THR A 55 2.78 -17.84 3.14
C THR A 55 3.25 -18.53 1.86
N ARG A 56 2.88 -18.02 0.67
CA ARG A 56 3.37 -18.54 -0.62
C ARG A 56 4.89 -18.41 -0.73
N MET A 57 5.43 -17.23 -0.38
CA MET A 57 6.88 -16.98 -0.42
C MET A 57 7.66 -17.88 0.54
N LYS A 58 7.08 -18.22 1.70
CA LYS A 58 7.69 -19.13 2.69
C LYS A 58 7.73 -20.58 2.19
N GLY A 59 6.69 -21.02 1.46
CA GLY A 59 6.60 -22.38 0.93
C GLY A 59 7.59 -22.72 -0.19
N GLY A 60 8.22 -21.71 -0.81
CA GLY A 60 9.12 -21.89 -1.95
C GLY A 60 10.63 -21.74 -1.68
N LYS A 61 11.08 -21.39 -0.46
CA LYS A 61 12.50 -21.05 -0.21
C LYS A 61 13.18 -21.91 0.86
N ARG A 62 14.34 -22.48 0.48
CA ARG A 62 15.37 -23.00 1.39
C ARG A 62 15.92 -21.85 2.24
N GLN A 63 16.39 -22.19 3.45
CA GLN A 63 16.93 -21.26 4.46
C GLN A 63 17.78 -20.15 3.83
N VAL A 64 17.23 -18.93 3.81
CA VAL A 64 17.98 -17.73 3.41
C VAL A 64 19.06 -17.51 4.48
N GLY A 65 20.30 -17.28 4.06
CA GLY A 65 21.47 -17.17 4.94
C GLY A 65 21.27 -16.19 6.11
N LYS A 66 22.18 -16.26 7.09
CA LYS A 66 22.13 -15.38 8.28
C LYS A 66 21.97 -13.92 7.85
N ARG A 67 20.98 -13.22 8.43
CA ARG A 67 20.77 -11.79 8.21
C ARG A 67 22.05 -11.04 8.60
N SER A 68 22.48 -10.07 7.78
CA SER A 68 23.52 -9.14 8.20
C SER A 68 23.00 -8.37 9.41
N SER A 69 23.77 -8.32 10.48
CA SER A 69 23.41 -7.65 11.74
C SER A 69 23.45 -6.11 11.65
N GLY A 70 23.49 -5.55 10.43
CA GLY A 70 23.76 -4.13 10.18
C GLY A 70 22.52 -3.24 10.11
N ASP A 71 21.32 -3.81 9.97
CA ASP A 71 20.09 -3.03 9.82
C ASP A 71 19.16 -3.30 11.00
N THR A 72 19.18 -2.38 11.96
CA THR A 72 18.49 -2.50 13.25
C THR A 72 16.99 -2.34 13.14
N PHE A 73 16.47 -1.71 12.08
CA PHE A 73 15.04 -1.39 11.93
C PHE A 73 14.38 -2.19 10.80
N GLN A 74 14.79 -3.45 10.61
CA GLN A 74 14.14 -4.34 9.65
C GLN A 74 12.84 -4.94 10.17
N LEU A 75 11.78 -4.82 9.37
CA LEU A 75 10.54 -5.53 9.62
C LEU A 75 10.61 -6.93 9.00
N SER A 76 10.52 -7.96 9.83
CA SER A 76 10.33 -9.32 9.34
C SER A 76 8.93 -9.49 8.73
N PRO A 77 8.71 -10.51 7.86
CA PRO A 77 7.38 -10.76 7.28
C PRO A 77 6.26 -10.92 8.31
N SER A 78 6.55 -11.44 9.50
CA SER A 78 5.57 -11.55 10.60
C SER A 78 5.29 -10.19 11.24
N LEU A 79 6.32 -9.34 11.43
CA LEU A 79 6.14 -7.98 11.94
C LEU A 79 5.35 -7.09 10.98
N LEU A 80 5.61 -7.22 9.66
CA LEU A 80 4.82 -6.56 8.62
C LEU A 80 3.34 -6.93 8.72
N GLY A 81 3.01 -8.19 8.99
CA GLY A 81 1.62 -8.62 9.19
C GLY A 81 0.95 -7.94 10.40
N ILE A 82 1.67 -7.83 11.52
CA ILE A 82 1.17 -7.15 12.73
C ILE A 82 1.03 -5.63 12.47
N PHE A 83 1.99 -5.04 11.75
CA PHE A 83 1.94 -3.63 11.40
C PHE A 83 0.73 -3.34 10.49
N ALA A 84 0.47 -4.20 9.50
CA ALA A 84 -0.69 -4.13 8.62
C ALA A 84 -2.02 -4.21 9.40
N ASP A 85 -2.14 -5.11 10.37
CA ASP A 85 -3.33 -5.23 11.22
C ASP A 85 -3.57 -3.94 12.04
N ARG A 86 -2.50 -3.30 12.53
CA ARG A 86 -2.57 -2.03 13.27
C ARG A 86 -2.93 -0.86 12.37
N TYR A 87 -2.34 -0.81 11.18
CA TYR A 87 -2.67 0.18 10.16
C TYR A 87 -4.14 0.11 9.78
N ARG A 88 -4.67 -1.09 9.51
CA ARG A 88 -6.10 -1.32 9.23
C ARG A 88 -6.99 -0.88 10.40
N ALA A 89 -6.63 -1.23 11.63
CA ALA A 89 -7.41 -0.84 12.80
C ALA A 89 -7.46 0.69 12.99
N ALA A 90 -6.35 1.38 12.74
CA ALA A 90 -6.28 2.83 12.79
C ALA A 90 -7.13 3.49 11.70
N ARG A 91 -7.01 3.00 10.45
CA ARG A 91 -7.85 3.43 9.31
C ARG A 91 -9.34 3.25 9.60
N ASN A 92 -9.75 2.10 10.13
CA ASN A 92 -11.14 1.82 10.51
C ASN A 92 -11.65 2.76 11.62
N ALA A 93 -10.76 3.25 12.48
CA ALA A 93 -11.10 4.21 13.52
C ALA A 93 -11.01 5.66 13.05
N HIS A 94 -10.71 5.91 11.77
CA HIS A 94 -10.40 7.23 11.20
C HIS A 94 -9.32 7.98 11.99
N LYS A 95 -8.27 7.25 12.41
CA LYS A 95 -7.15 7.77 13.20
C LYS A 95 -5.81 7.37 12.57
N GLY A 96 -4.75 8.09 12.92
CA GLY A 96 -3.38 7.69 12.63
C GLY A 96 -2.94 6.49 13.48
N VAL A 97 -1.93 5.76 13.01
CA VAL A 97 -1.31 4.68 13.79
C VAL A 97 -0.57 5.28 14.98
N ASP A 98 -0.82 4.74 16.16
CA ASP A 98 -0.10 5.09 17.39
C ASP A 98 1.29 4.40 17.40
N TYR A 99 2.25 5.03 16.72
CA TYR A 99 3.62 4.54 16.57
C TYR A 99 4.38 4.44 17.88
N GLN A 100 4.11 5.36 18.82
CA GLN A 100 4.74 5.36 20.13
C GLN A 100 4.30 4.14 20.93
N ARG A 101 3.00 3.85 20.95
CA ARG A 101 2.50 2.64 21.59
C ARG A 101 2.95 1.38 20.84
N LEU A 102 2.97 1.39 19.51
CA LEU A 102 3.35 0.22 18.73
C LEU A 102 4.82 -0.18 18.93
N SER A 103 5.73 0.80 18.95
CA SER A 103 7.18 0.60 19.15
C SER A 103 7.54 0.06 20.54
N THR A 104 6.69 0.25 21.55
CA THR A 104 6.91 -0.30 22.90
C THR A 104 6.41 -1.74 23.06
N THR A 105 5.69 -2.29 22.08
CA THR A 105 5.18 -3.65 22.17
C THR A 105 6.29 -4.69 22.04
N LYS A 106 6.07 -5.88 22.63
CA LYS A 106 7.02 -7.00 22.59
C LYS A 106 7.40 -7.50 21.19
N ASN A 107 6.64 -7.13 20.16
CA ASN A 107 6.88 -7.53 18.79
C ASN A 107 7.91 -6.59 18.12
N PHE A 108 7.91 -5.30 18.45
CA PHE A 108 8.74 -4.28 17.82
C PHE A 108 9.89 -3.84 18.76
N LYS A 109 10.57 -4.79 19.40
CA LYS A 109 11.62 -4.49 20.39
C LYS A 109 12.73 -3.62 19.82
N ASP A 110 13.08 -3.85 18.55
CA ASP A 110 14.15 -3.12 17.87
C ASP A 110 13.77 -1.65 17.61
N PHE A 111 12.47 -1.32 17.64
CA PHE A 111 11.96 0.05 17.47
C PHE A 111 11.73 0.76 18.82
N LYS A 112 12.02 0.14 19.96
CA LYS A 112 11.74 0.73 21.27
C LYS A 112 12.48 2.06 21.45
N GLY A 113 11.74 3.16 21.64
CA GLY A 113 12.30 4.51 21.73
C GLY A 113 12.52 5.19 20.36
N HIS A 114 12.27 4.47 19.27
CA HIS A 114 12.45 4.90 17.89
C HIS A 114 11.13 4.82 17.11
N ALA A 115 10.09 5.48 17.62
CA ALA A 115 8.77 5.48 16.99
C ALA A 115 8.77 6.12 15.59
N GLU A 116 9.66 7.09 15.35
CA GLU A 116 9.81 7.73 14.04
C GLU A 116 10.35 6.78 12.98
N GLU A 117 11.25 5.86 13.34
CA GLU A 117 11.73 4.81 12.43
C GLU A 117 10.59 3.87 12.03
N LEU A 118 9.70 3.56 12.98
CA LEU A 118 8.52 2.75 12.70
C LEU A 118 7.51 3.49 11.81
N ARG A 119 7.36 4.81 12.01
CA ARG A 119 6.55 5.68 11.14
C ARG A 119 7.13 5.74 9.73
N ALA A 120 8.45 5.83 9.60
CA ALA A 120 9.15 5.84 8.30
C ALA A 120 8.95 4.53 7.50
N LYS A 121 8.53 3.44 8.15
CA LYS A 121 8.15 2.19 7.48
C LYS A 121 6.72 2.16 6.95
N GLU A 122 5.88 3.15 7.25
CA GLU A 122 4.49 3.20 6.76
C GLU A 122 4.41 3.25 5.22
N PRO A 123 5.21 4.06 4.49
CA PRO A 123 5.17 4.06 3.02
C PRO A 123 5.56 2.69 2.44
N GLU A 124 6.58 2.04 3.01
CA GLU A 124 7.00 0.68 2.62
C GLU A 124 5.85 -0.33 2.81
N LEU A 125 5.13 -0.23 3.93
CA LEU A 125 3.94 -1.03 4.20
C LEU A 125 2.83 -0.78 3.17
N LYS A 126 2.55 0.48 2.81
CA LYS A 126 1.51 0.84 1.83
C LYS A 126 1.79 0.24 0.46
N VAL A 127 3.02 0.39 -0.04
CA VAL A 127 3.45 -0.21 -1.32
C VAL A 127 3.28 -1.72 -1.29
N LEU A 128 3.65 -2.35 -0.18
CA LEU A 128 3.51 -3.80 -0.02
C LEU A 128 2.04 -4.26 0.00
N LEU A 129 1.15 -3.49 0.62
CA LEU A 129 -0.29 -3.76 0.62
C LEU A 129 -0.89 -3.62 -0.79
N MET A 130 -0.54 -2.57 -1.54
CA MET A 130 -0.97 -2.40 -2.92
C MET A 130 -0.51 -3.56 -3.80
N LYS A 131 0.76 -3.96 -3.68
CA LYS A 131 1.32 -5.08 -4.43
C LYS A 131 0.62 -6.40 -4.09
N ALA A 132 0.42 -6.68 -2.80
CA ALA A 132 -0.24 -7.90 -2.36
C ALA A 132 -1.69 -7.98 -2.84
N LEU A 133 -2.40 -6.85 -2.86
CA LEU A 133 -3.76 -6.77 -3.38
C LEU A 133 -3.80 -7.02 -4.89
N ALA A 134 -2.92 -6.38 -5.65
CA ALA A 134 -2.85 -6.57 -7.11
C ALA A 134 -2.54 -8.04 -7.46
N GLU A 135 -1.53 -8.64 -6.83
CA GLU A 135 -1.18 -10.05 -7.04
C GLU A 135 -2.32 -10.98 -6.64
N GLN A 136 -3.05 -10.68 -5.56
CA GLN A 136 -4.20 -11.49 -5.16
C GLN A 136 -5.36 -11.38 -6.15
N ARG A 137 -5.65 -10.18 -6.68
CA ARG A 137 -6.67 -9.98 -7.72
C ARG A 137 -6.30 -10.68 -9.02
N GLU A 138 -5.02 -10.68 -9.39
CA GLU A 138 -4.52 -11.45 -10.54
C GLU A 138 -4.71 -12.95 -10.32
N ILE A 139 -4.36 -13.47 -9.14
CA ILE A 139 -4.59 -14.89 -8.79
C ILE A 139 -6.08 -15.25 -8.85
N ASP A 140 -6.94 -14.37 -8.35
CA ASP A 140 -8.38 -14.62 -8.33
C ASP A 140 -9.00 -14.53 -9.74
N ALA A 141 -8.45 -13.68 -10.63
CA ALA A 141 -8.83 -13.62 -12.05
C ALA A 141 -8.26 -14.79 -12.88
N CYS A 142 -7.01 -15.21 -12.60
CA CYS A 142 -6.36 -16.37 -13.21
C CYS A 142 -6.80 -17.71 -12.63
N LYS A 143 -7.70 -17.71 -11.64
CA LYS A 143 -8.55 -18.86 -11.34
C LYS A 143 -9.82 -18.75 -12.16
N PRO A 144 -9.86 -19.20 -13.43
CA PRO A 144 -11.13 -19.63 -13.97
C PRO A 144 -11.54 -20.80 -13.09
N MET A 145 -12.47 -20.58 -12.16
CA MET A 145 -13.28 -21.67 -11.66
C MET A 145 -14.08 -22.15 -12.86
N LYS A 146 -13.50 -23.04 -13.67
CA LYS A 146 -14.33 -23.96 -14.41
C LYS A 146 -15.15 -24.67 -13.34
N ASN A 147 -16.46 -24.45 -13.38
CA ASN A 147 -17.44 -25.25 -12.66
C ASN A 147 -17.14 -26.73 -12.98
N ILE A 148 -17.45 -27.61 -12.04
CA ILE A 148 -17.17 -29.05 -12.18
C ILE A 148 -17.72 -29.58 -13.51
N GLU A 149 -18.90 -29.08 -13.91
CA GLU A 149 -19.56 -29.35 -15.19
C GLU A 149 -18.70 -28.98 -16.42
N ASP A 150 -18.07 -27.80 -16.44
CA ASP A 150 -17.21 -27.37 -17.55
C ASP A 150 -15.93 -28.22 -17.64
N LEU A 151 -15.42 -28.69 -16.50
CA LEU A 151 -14.28 -29.62 -16.45
C LEU A 151 -14.69 -31.00 -16.93
N GLU A 152 -15.85 -31.49 -16.53
CA GLU A 152 -16.38 -32.78 -16.97
C GLU A 152 -16.65 -32.78 -18.48
N GLU A 153 -17.20 -31.69 -19.04
CA GLU A 153 -17.42 -31.56 -20.48
C GLU A 153 -16.09 -31.52 -21.26
N GLU A 154 -15.08 -30.81 -20.74
CA GLU A 154 -13.76 -30.78 -21.35
C GLU A 154 -13.06 -32.15 -21.30
N VAL A 155 -13.12 -32.84 -20.16
CA VAL A 155 -12.58 -34.21 -20.02
C VAL A 155 -13.28 -35.16 -20.98
N ALA A 156 -14.62 -35.11 -21.07
CA ALA A 156 -15.37 -35.95 -21.99
C ALA A 156 -14.99 -35.72 -23.46
N ARG A 157 -14.78 -34.45 -23.87
CA ARG A 157 -14.29 -34.14 -25.23
C ARG A 157 -12.88 -34.67 -25.48
N LEU A 158 -12.00 -34.54 -24.49
CA LEU A 158 -10.63 -35.03 -24.60
C LEU A 158 -10.56 -36.57 -24.66
N ASP A 159 -11.43 -37.26 -23.93
CA ASP A 159 -11.51 -38.73 -23.96
C ASP A 159 -11.95 -39.23 -25.34
N VAL A 160 -12.98 -38.61 -25.94
CA VAL A 160 -13.41 -38.95 -27.30
C VAL A 160 -12.29 -38.72 -28.31
N GLN A 161 -11.61 -37.57 -28.22
CA GLN A 161 -10.48 -37.27 -29.11
C GLN A 161 -9.34 -38.27 -28.95
N HIS A 162 -9.04 -38.68 -27.71
CA HIS A 162 -8.01 -39.67 -27.44
C HIS A 162 -8.35 -41.03 -28.04
N GLU A 163 -9.60 -41.48 -27.93
CA GLU A 163 -10.06 -42.73 -28.53
C GLU A 163 -9.95 -42.70 -30.07
N GLU A 164 -10.33 -41.60 -30.69
CA GLU A 164 -10.18 -41.39 -32.14
C GLU A 164 -8.72 -41.44 -32.58
N ASP A 165 -7.83 -40.77 -31.84
CA ASP A 165 -6.39 -40.77 -32.13
C ASP A 165 -5.78 -42.17 -31.97
N VAL A 166 -6.18 -42.92 -30.94
CA VAL A 166 -5.77 -44.32 -30.73
C VAL A 166 -6.27 -45.22 -31.86
N ALA A 167 -7.52 -45.05 -32.29
CA ALA A 167 -8.09 -45.81 -33.40
C ALA A 167 -7.34 -45.52 -34.71
N LYS A 168 -7.01 -44.25 -34.97
CA LYS A 168 -6.26 -43.82 -36.15
C LYS A 168 -4.83 -44.37 -36.15
N CYS A 169 -4.16 -44.41 -35.00
CA CYS A 169 -2.82 -45.00 -34.87
C CYS A 169 -2.80 -46.51 -35.09
N LYS A 170 -3.89 -47.23 -34.77
CA LYS A 170 -4.00 -48.70 -34.98
C LYS A 170 -4.31 -49.11 -36.42
N GLN A 171 -4.65 -48.15 -37.29
CA GLN A 171 -4.95 -48.39 -38.71
C GLN A 171 -3.74 -48.17 -39.65
N LEU A 172 -2.59 -47.78 -39.09
CA LEU A 172 -1.29 -47.70 -39.78
C LEU A 172 -0.44 -48.95 -39.46
#